data_AF-A0A2G9T452-F1
#
_entry.id   AF-A0A2G9T452-F1
#
_cell.length_a   1.000
_cell.length_b   1.000
_cell.length_c   1.000
_cell.angle_alpha   90.00
_cell.angle_beta   90.00
_cell.angle_gamma   90.00
#
_symmetry.space_group_name_H-M   'P 1'
#
loop_
_entity.id
_entity.type
_entity.pdbx_description
1 polymer ?
#
loop_
_entity_poly.entity_id
_entity_poly.type
_entity_poly.pdbx_seq_one_letter_code
_entity_poly.pdbx_strand_id
1 'polypeptide(L)'
;VRVDHDHGDSGEYNGFVYASPGFQNMTTVVLIIHGSGAVRPGQWSRRLILNESLETGSQIPYIQRATKNGWGVIVCSTNTDEEVQDYPRRHICAVYEQLLKDSPVKRFFVVAHSRGGPDFANA
;
A
#
# COMPACT_ATOMS: atom_id res chain seq x y z
N VAL A 1 5.28 8.93 -2.74
CA VAL A 1 4.10 9.48 -3.45
C VAL A 1 3.74 10.79 -2.80
N ARG A 2 3.41 11.81 -3.60
CA ARG A 2 2.95 13.10 -3.07
C ARG A 2 1.48 12.96 -2.68
N VAL A 3 1.11 13.40 -1.48
CA VAL A 3 -0.26 13.32 -0.98
C VAL A 3 -0.79 14.74 -0.84
N ASP A 4 -1.87 15.03 -1.57
CA ASP A 4 -2.42 16.39 -1.69
C ASP A 4 -3.20 16.81 -0.42
N HIS A 5 -3.27 18.14 -0.23
CA HIS A 5 -4.06 18.79 0.82
C HIS A 5 -5.48 19.11 0.34
N ASP A 6 -6.45 19.21 1.24
CA ASP A 6 -7.71 19.91 0.92
C ASP A 6 -7.66 21.29 1.54
N HIS A 7 -8.07 22.29 0.77
CA HIS A 7 -8.20 23.71 1.11
C HIS A 7 -6.91 24.53 1.17
N GLY A 8 -6.42 24.96 0.00
CA GLY A 8 -5.78 26.27 -0.19
C GLY A 8 -4.44 26.54 0.49
N ASP A 9 -3.94 25.63 1.32
CA ASP A 9 -2.60 25.69 1.89
C ASP A 9 -1.63 24.83 1.07
N SER A 10 -0.49 25.41 0.71
CA SER A 10 0.44 24.88 -0.31
C SER A 10 1.34 23.74 0.18
N GLY A 11 0.92 22.99 1.21
CA GLY A 11 1.72 21.91 1.79
C GLY A 11 1.51 20.57 1.08
N GLU A 12 2.50 20.10 0.31
CA GLU A 12 2.55 18.71 -0.16
C GLU A 12 3.13 17.80 0.94
N TYR A 13 2.41 16.72 1.31
CA TYR A 13 2.97 15.69 2.21
C TYR A 13 3.63 14.58 1.41
N ASN A 14 4.82 14.18 1.84
CA ASN A 14 5.52 13.06 1.24
C ASN A 14 5.12 11.74 1.92
N GLY A 15 4.27 10.97 1.26
CA GLY A 15 4.06 9.57 1.58
C GLY A 15 5.10 8.67 0.92
N PHE A 16 5.23 7.43 1.39
CA PHE A 16 6.13 6.44 0.80
C PHE A 16 5.46 5.08 0.63
N VAL A 17 5.97 4.31 -0.33
CA VAL A 17 5.60 2.90 -0.55
C VAL A 17 6.86 2.08 -0.70
N TYR A 18 6.77 0.77 -0.47
CA TYR A 18 7.80 -0.17 -0.91
C TYR A 18 7.35 -0.83 -2.21
N ALA A 19 8.20 -0.83 -3.22
CA ALA A 19 7.88 -1.45 -4.50
C ALA A 19 8.93 -2.49 -4.90
N SER A 20 8.50 -3.55 -5.58
CA SER A 20 9.42 -4.53 -6.15
C SER A 20 10.27 -3.91 -7.27
N PRO A 21 11.52 -4.34 -7.46
CA PRO A 21 12.33 -3.88 -8.58
C PRO A 21 11.63 -4.09 -9.93
N GLY A 22 11.62 -3.06 -10.78
CA GLY A 22 11.04 -3.13 -12.12
C GLY A 22 9.51 -3.25 -12.17
N PHE A 23 8.79 -2.98 -11.07
CA PHE A 23 7.32 -3.07 -11.05
C PHE A 23 6.66 -2.24 -12.16
N GLN A 24 7.24 -1.10 -12.52
CA GLN A 24 6.78 -0.20 -13.57
C GLN A 24 6.78 -0.82 -14.98
N ASN A 25 7.49 -1.92 -15.18
CA ASN A 25 7.53 -2.65 -16.46
C ASN A 25 6.61 -3.87 -16.46
N MET A 26 5.89 -4.13 -15.36
CA MET A 26 5.03 -5.29 -15.22
C MET A 26 3.62 -4.99 -15.72
N THR A 27 2.96 -5.99 -16.32
CA THR A 27 1.57 -5.84 -16.78
C THR A 27 0.55 -6.10 -15.67
N THR A 28 0.98 -6.78 -14.59
CA THR A 28 0.17 -7.08 -13.40
C THR A 28 0.90 -6.62 -12.15
N VAL A 29 0.21 -5.88 -11.28
CA VAL A 29 0.74 -5.42 -9.99
C VAL A 29 -0.18 -5.84 -8.84
N VAL A 30 0.38 -6.14 -7.67
CA VAL A 30 -0.39 -6.34 -6.43
C VAL A 30 -0.17 -5.12 -5.52
N LEU A 31 -1.27 -4.53 -5.04
CA LEU A 31 -1.27 -3.56 -3.95
C LEU A 31 -1.52 -4.28 -2.64
N ILE A 32 -0.69 -4.04 -1.63
CA ILE A 32 -0.82 -4.64 -0.30
C ILE A 32 -1.04 -3.54 0.74
N ILE A 33 -2.15 -3.62 1.47
CA ILE A 33 -2.62 -2.55 2.37
C ILE A 33 -2.88 -3.11 3.77
N HIS A 34 -2.13 -2.64 4.75
CA HIS A 34 -2.26 -3.06 6.16
C HIS A 34 -3.50 -2.45 6.83
N GLY A 35 -3.81 -2.92 8.04
CA GLY A 35 -4.86 -2.31 8.89
C GLY A 35 -4.40 -1.01 9.56
N SER A 36 -5.23 -0.44 10.43
CA SER A 36 -4.91 0.80 11.15
C SER A 36 -4.04 0.59 12.40
N GLY A 37 -3.53 1.70 12.96
CA GLY A 37 -2.79 1.74 14.21
C GLY A 37 -1.29 1.49 14.06
N ALA A 38 -0.69 0.82 15.04
CA ALA A 38 0.77 0.68 15.13
C ALA A 38 1.40 -0.35 14.15
N VAL A 39 0.65 -0.83 13.15
CA VAL A 39 1.20 -1.67 12.07
C VAL A 39 1.84 -0.79 10.99
N ARG A 40 2.80 -1.36 10.28
CA ARG A 40 3.57 -0.70 9.22
C ARG A 40 3.58 -1.58 7.96
N PRO A 41 3.95 -1.03 6.78
CA PRO A 41 4.18 -1.85 5.59
C PRO A 41 5.01 -3.09 5.91
N GLY A 42 4.60 -4.23 5.37
CA GLY A 42 5.17 -5.54 5.68
C GLY A 42 4.43 -6.30 6.78
N GLN A 43 3.52 -5.68 7.55
CA GLN A 43 2.88 -6.30 8.71
C GLN A 43 1.37 -6.42 8.56
N TRP A 44 0.82 -7.55 9.02
CA TRP A 44 -0.60 -7.69 9.33
C TRP A 44 -0.88 -7.47 10.81
N SER A 45 -0.03 -8.03 11.68
CA SER A 45 -0.19 -7.93 13.13
C SER A 45 1.11 -8.21 13.87
N ARG A 46 1.52 -7.29 14.75
CA ARG A 46 2.64 -7.49 15.67
C ARG A 46 2.42 -8.69 16.59
N ARG A 47 1.17 -8.92 17.02
CA ARG A 47 0.80 -10.06 17.89
C ARG A 47 0.99 -11.39 17.16
N LEU A 48 0.57 -11.49 15.90
CA LEU A 48 0.76 -12.71 15.12
C LEU A 48 2.24 -12.94 14.78
N ILE A 49 2.99 -11.88 14.49
CA ILE A 49 4.45 -11.98 14.26
C ILE A 49 5.14 -12.57 15.50
N LEU A 50 4.81 -12.07 16.70
CA LEU A 50 5.46 -12.50 17.94
C LEU A 50 5.00 -13.88 18.43
N ASN A 51 3.71 -14.20 18.28
CA ASN A 51 3.14 -15.38 18.91
C ASN A 51 2.98 -16.57 17.95
N GLU A 52 2.95 -16.33 16.64
CA GLU A 52 2.76 -17.39 15.65
C GLU A 52 3.99 -17.49 14.73
N SER A 53 4.19 -16.51 13.85
CA SER A 53 5.28 -16.50 12.88
C SER A 53 5.27 -15.23 12.02
N LEU A 54 6.40 -14.95 11.36
CA LEU A 54 6.45 -13.95 10.28
C LEU A 54 5.51 -14.36 9.14
N GLU A 55 5.44 -15.64 8.80
CA GLU A 55 4.60 -16.18 7.75
C GLU A 55 3.12 -15.84 7.98
N THR A 56 2.64 -15.93 9.22
CA THR A 56 1.23 -15.64 9.52
C THR A 56 0.99 -14.16 9.76
N GLY A 57 1.90 -13.48 10.45
CA GLY A 57 1.71 -12.11 10.90
C GLY A 57 2.17 -11.03 9.92
N SER A 58 2.81 -11.39 8.81
CA SER A 58 3.41 -10.45 7.85
C SER A 58 2.82 -10.57 6.44
N GLN A 59 3.12 -9.56 5.64
CA GLN A 59 2.77 -9.49 4.22
C GLN A 59 3.72 -10.30 3.33
N ILE A 60 4.82 -10.84 3.89
CA ILE A 60 5.89 -11.51 3.15
C ILE A 60 5.38 -12.64 2.24
N PRO A 61 4.48 -13.55 2.68
CA PRO A 61 4.01 -14.62 1.79
C PRO A 61 3.27 -14.11 0.56
N TYR A 62 2.55 -12.99 0.68
CA TYR A 62 1.86 -12.37 -0.44
C TYR A 62 2.85 -11.73 -1.42
N ILE A 63 3.88 -11.07 -0.90
CA ILE A 63 4.99 -10.51 -1.69
C ILE A 63 5.69 -11.64 -2.46
N GLN A 64 6.08 -12.72 -1.77
CA GLN A 64 6.74 -13.87 -2.38
C GLN A 64 5.88 -14.52 -3.48
N ARG A 65 4.58 -14.67 -3.23
CA ARG A 65 3.65 -15.24 -4.21
C ARG A 65 3.51 -14.36 -5.45
N ALA A 66 3.37 -13.05 -5.28
CA ALA A 66 3.30 -12.11 -6.40
C ALA A 66 4.59 -12.12 -7.23
N THR A 67 5.75 -12.08 -6.57
CA THR A 67 7.06 -12.18 -7.24
C THR A 67 7.20 -13.49 -8.01
N LYS A 68 6.80 -14.64 -7.42
CA LYS A 68 6.84 -15.95 -8.10
C LYS A 68 5.96 -16.00 -9.36
N ASN A 69 4.88 -15.22 -9.38
CA ASN A 69 3.99 -15.09 -10.54
C ASN A 69 4.48 -14.09 -11.60
N GLY A 70 5.64 -13.44 -11.39
CA GLY A 70 6.13 -12.38 -12.27
C GLY A 70 5.30 -11.10 -12.19
N TRP A 71 4.65 -10.83 -11.07
CA TRP A 71 3.87 -9.61 -10.85
C TRP A 71 4.71 -8.56 -10.13
N GLY A 72 4.44 -7.29 -10.41
CA GLY A 72 4.94 -6.19 -9.59
C GLY A 72 4.24 -6.16 -8.23
N VAL A 73 4.92 -5.61 -7.22
CA VAL A 73 4.39 -5.45 -5.87
C VAL A 73 4.53 -4.01 -5.45
N ILE A 74 3.48 -3.44 -4.86
CA ILE A 74 3.52 -2.16 -4.14
C ILE A 74 2.88 -2.39 -2.76
N VAL A 75 3.62 -2.07 -1.71
CA VAL A 75 3.17 -2.14 -0.33
C VAL A 75 2.90 -0.71 0.15
N CYS A 76 1.63 -0.42 0.42
CA CYS A 76 1.16 0.91 0.79
C CYS A 76 1.42 1.20 2.27
N SER A 77 1.71 2.46 2.60
CA SER A 77 1.99 2.92 3.96
C SER A 77 0.89 3.86 4.44
N THR A 78 -0.29 3.32 4.68
CA THR A 78 -1.51 4.10 4.95
C THR A 78 -1.60 4.66 6.37
N ASN A 79 -0.69 4.30 7.28
CA ASN A 79 -0.62 4.82 8.65
C ASN A 79 0.60 5.72 8.87
N THR A 80 1.09 6.38 7.81
CA THR A 80 2.34 7.18 7.89
C THR A 80 2.11 8.51 8.58
N ASP A 81 1.02 9.19 8.24
CA ASP A 81 0.72 10.51 8.77
C ASP A 81 -0.74 10.53 9.24
N GLU A 82 -0.91 10.64 10.56
CA GLU A 82 -2.23 10.69 11.21
C GLU A 82 -2.74 12.13 11.36
N GLU A 83 -1.89 13.14 11.13
CA GLU A 83 -2.27 14.56 11.17
C GLU A 83 -2.96 14.99 9.87
N VAL A 84 -2.64 14.32 8.77
CA VAL A 84 -3.31 14.52 7.48
C VAL A 84 -4.70 13.89 7.50
N GLN A 85 -5.71 14.74 7.37
CA GLN A 85 -7.09 14.29 7.24
C GLN A 85 -7.25 13.34 6.05
N ASP A 86 -7.87 12.18 6.31
CA ASP A 86 -8.15 11.17 5.29
C ASP A 86 -6.89 10.68 4.54
N TYR A 87 -5.74 10.70 5.23
CA TYR A 87 -4.47 10.25 4.69
C TYR A 87 -4.53 8.87 4.02
N PRO A 88 -5.15 7.81 4.60
CA PRO A 88 -5.17 6.50 3.98
C PRO A 88 -5.76 6.51 2.56
N ARG A 89 -6.91 7.16 2.39
CA ARG A 89 -7.58 7.27 1.10
C ARG A 89 -6.72 8.06 0.13
N ARG A 90 -6.26 9.26 0.51
CA ARG A 90 -5.44 10.13 -0.34
C ARG A 90 -4.12 9.48 -0.74
N HIS A 91 -3.49 8.75 0.16
CA HIS A 91 -2.29 7.97 -0.12
C HIS A 91 -2.54 6.91 -1.20
N ILE A 92 -3.66 6.17 -1.10
CA ILE A 92 -4.04 5.17 -2.10
C ILE A 92 -4.33 5.82 -3.46
N CYS A 93 -5.08 6.93 -3.49
CA CYS A 93 -5.32 7.70 -4.71
C CYS A 93 -3.99 8.16 -5.33
N ALA A 94 -3.06 8.69 -4.53
CA ALA A 94 -1.75 9.13 -4.99
C ALA A 94 -0.91 7.98 -5.56
N VAL A 95 -0.97 6.79 -4.96
CA VAL A 95 -0.33 5.58 -5.51
C VAL A 95 -0.90 5.25 -6.89
N TYR A 96 -2.22 5.26 -7.05
CA TYR A 96 -2.84 5.01 -8.35
C TYR A 96 -2.44 6.06 -9.39
N GLU A 97 -2.65 7.33 -9.07
CA GLU A 97 -2.43 8.46 -9.99
C GLU A 97 -0.96 8.57 -10.41
N GLN A 98 -0.01 8.42 -9.49
CA GLN A 98 1.40 8.67 -9.77
C GLN A 98 2.16 7.42 -10.23
N LEU A 99 1.71 6.22 -9.86
CA LEU A 99 2.48 4.98 -10.12
C LEU A 99 1.80 4.03 -11.10
N LEU A 100 0.48 4.07 -11.26
CA LEU A 100 -0.26 3.07 -12.05
C LEU A 100 -0.98 3.64 -13.26
N LYS A 101 -1.63 4.81 -13.14
CA LYS A 101 -2.54 5.37 -14.15
C LYS A 101 -1.94 5.46 -15.56
N ASP A 102 -0.72 5.99 -15.66
CA ASP A 102 -0.02 6.18 -16.93
C ASP A 102 1.10 5.12 -17.16
N SER A 103 0.96 3.96 -16.52
CA SER A 103 1.96 2.88 -16.61
C SER A 103 1.53 1.76 -17.60
N PRO A 104 2.44 0.86 -17.99
CA PRO A 104 2.11 -0.36 -18.75
C PRO A 104 1.22 -1.38 -18.00
N VAL A 105 0.87 -1.12 -16.73
CA VAL A 105 0.06 -2.01 -15.91
C VAL A 105 -1.35 -2.10 -16.49
N LYS A 106 -1.78 -3.31 -16.82
CA LYS A 106 -3.12 -3.59 -17.38
C LYS A 106 -4.11 -4.06 -16.32
N ARG A 107 -3.61 -4.58 -15.21
CA ARG A 107 -4.39 -5.10 -14.10
C ARG A 107 -3.62 -4.89 -12.82
N PHE A 108 -4.33 -4.48 -11.76
CA PHE A 108 -3.81 -4.64 -10.42
C PHE A 108 -4.79 -5.42 -9.55
N PHE A 109 -4.25 -6.14 -8.59
CA PHE A 109 -5.00 -6.81 -7.54
C PHE A 109 -4.74 -6.10 -6.22
N VAL A 110 -5.67 -6.25 -5.28
CA VAL A 110 -5.54 -5.64 -3.96
C VAL A 110 -5.66 -6.72 -2.89
N VAL A 111 -4.71 -6.72 -1.96
CA VAL A 111 -4.75 -7.51 -0.74
C VAL A 111 -4.81 -6.53 0.42
N ALA A 112 -5.96 -6.44 1.06
CA ALA A 112 -6.21 -5.51 2.15
C ALA A 112 -6.70 -6.24 3.39
N HIS A 113 -6.23 -5.82 4.56
CA HIS A 113 -6.62 -6.40 5.85
C HIS A 113 -7.28 -5.36 6.76
N SER A 114 -8.40 -5.74 7.39
CA SER A 114 -9.14 -4.88 8.34
C SER A 114 -9.44 -3.51 7.72
N ARG A 115 -9.06 -2.41 8.39
CA ARG A 115 -9.29 -1.03 7.94
C ARG A 115 -8.76 -0.73 6.53
N GLY A 116 -7.71 -1.41 6.07
CA GLY A 116 -7.20 -1.24 4.71
C GLY A 116 -8.21 -1.60 3.62
N GLY A 117 -9.19 -2.47 3.92
CA GLY A 117 -10.27 -2.81 2.99
C GLY A 117 -11.19 -1.63 2.71
N PRO A 118 -11.87 -1.07 3.73
CA PRO A 118 -12.63 0.17 3.59
C PRO A 118 -11.82 1.35 3.05
N ASP A 119 -10.55 1.51 3.46
CA ASP A 119 -9.72 2.62 2.95
C ASP A 119 -9.52 2.52 1.43
N PHE A 120 -9.34 1.31 0.88
CA PHE A 120 -9.29 1.09 -0.56
C PHE A 120 -10.65 1.22 -1.25
N ALA A 121 -11.71 0.68 -0.65
CA ALA A 121 -13.04 0.69 -1.26
C ALA A 121 -13.63 2.09 -1.42
N ASN A 122 -13.18 3.04 -0.60
CA ASN A 122 -13.59 4.45 -0.66
C ASN A 122 -12.58 5.35 -1.38
N ALA A 123 -11.47 4.80 -1.92
CA ALA A 123 -10.43 5.54 -2.62
C ALA A 123 -10.75 5.83 -4.08
#